data_AF-A0A3C1SHM1-F1
#
_entry.id   AF-A0A3C1SHM1-F1
#
_cell.length_a   1.000
_cell.length_b   1.000
_cell.length_c   1.000
_cell.angle_alpha   90.00
_cell.angle_beta   90.00
_cell.angle_gamma   90.00
#
_symmetry.space_group_name_H-M   'P 1'
#
loop_
_entity.id
_entity.type
_entity.pdbx_description
1 polymer ?
#
loop_
_entity_poly.entity_id
_entity_poly.type
_entity_poly.pdbx_seq_one_letter_code
_entity_poly.pdbx_strand_id
1 'polypeptide(L)'
;MEELKELRSDGSDPLFDKTNMLYKEFPSDFRQIRYFTLLIVQSAPLEIKEINLLEQQISEVIKNAVKHGNNCDINKKVHVWYSFSPSHAHIIVEDEGEGFKDLEKWNEFNRKRIDCLHNSNFEELTNYVSFRTKKSDDQDGGNALFAA
;
A
#
# COMPACT_ATOMS: atom_id res chain seq x y z
N MET A 1 -13.52 -19.99 -13.46
CA MET A 1 -12.23 -19.70 -12.83
C MET A 1 -12.10 -18.20 -12.87
N GLU A 2 -12.14 -17.52 -11.71
CA GLU A 2 -11.96 -16.06 -11.69
C GLU A 2 -10.57 -15.72 -12.20
N GLU A 3 -10.49 -14.68 -13.02
CA GLU A 3 -9.24 -14.20 -13.58
C GLU A 3 -8.36 -13.65 -12.44
N LEU A 4 -7.13 -14.16 -12.34
CA LEU A 4 -6.14 -13.69 -11.38
C LEU A 4 -5.82 -12.22 -11.67
N LYS A 5 -6.19 -11.33 -10.76
CA LYS A 5 -5.86 -9.91 -10.87
C LYS A 5 -4.35 -9.73 -10.67
N GLU A 6 -3.72 -9.10 -11.64
CA GLU A 6 -2.31 -8.73 -11.61
C GLU A 6 -2.17 -7.24 -11.34
N LEU A 7 -1.06 -6.87 -10.70
CA LEU A 7 -0.68 -5.49 -10.54
C LEU A 7 -0.36 -4.89 -11.89
N ARG A 8 -0.92 -3.71 -12.12
CA ARG A 8 -0.69 -2.87 -13.30
C ARG A 8 -0.37 -1.48 -12.81
N SER A 9 0.53 -0.79 -13.51
CA SER A 9 0.82 0.61 -13.25
C SER A 9 0.63 1.36 -14.56
N ASP A 10 -0.52 2.01 -14.68
CA ASP A 10 -0.86 2.91 -15.78
C ASP A 10 -1.25 4.24 -15.15
N GLY A 11 -0.54 5.32 -15.50
CA GLY A 11 -0.81 6.65 -14.97
C GLY A 11 -2.19 7.20 -15.38
N SER A 12 -2.90 6.54 -16.29
CA SER A 12 -4.26 6.86 -16.71
C SER A 12 -5.35 6.01 -16.05
N ASP A 13 -4.99 5.15 -15.07
CA ASP A 13 -5.96 4.31 -14.38
C ASP A 13 -7.00 5.16 -13.60
N PRO A 14 -8.30 4.86 -13.71
CA PRO A 14 -9.35 5.55 -12.95
C PRO A 14 -9.15 5.54 -11.43
N LEU A 15 -8.41 4.57 -10.89
CA LEU A 15 -8.06 4.54 -9.46
C LEU A 15 -7.19 5.73 -9.02
N PHE A 16 -6.55 6.41 -9.97
CA PHE A 16 -5.78 7.63 -9.73
C PHE A 16 -6.59 8.92 -9.94
N ASP A 17 -7.91 8.85 -10.15
CA ASP A 17 -8.75 10.04 -10.18
C ASP A 17 -8.76 10.72 -8.80
N LYS A 18 -8.27 11.96 -8.77
CA LYS A 18 -8.13 12.79 -7.57
C LYS A 18 -9.34 13.72 -7.36
N THR A 19 -10.35 13.65 -8.23
CA THR A 19 -11.52 14.54 -8.21
C THR A 19 -12.29 14.41 -6.90
N ASN A 20 -12.60 15.56 -6.27
CA ASN A 20 -13.30 15.66 -4.99
C ASN A 20 -12.61 14.97 -3.79
N MET A 21 -11.30 14.70 -3.87
CA MET A 21 -10.54 14.16 -2.74
C MET A 21 -9.94 15.28 -1.89
N LEU A 22 -9.86 15.04 -0.58
CA LEU A 22 -9.06 15.87 0.33
C LEU A 22 -7.57 15.64 0.04
N TYR A 23 -6.75 16.67 0.19
CA TYR A 23 -5.32 16.61 -0.10
C TYR A 23 -4.48 17.01 1.12
N LYS A 24 -3.41 16.26 1.37
CA LYS A 24 -2.37 16.58 2.35
C LYS A 24 -0.98 16.28 1.78
N GLU A 25 -0.02 17.08 2.20
CA GLU A 25 1.40 16.87 1.92
C GLU A 25 2.14 16.69 3.26
N PHE A 26 3.04 15.71 3.30
CA PHE A 26 3.86 15.44 4.46
C PHE A 26 5.34 15.35 4.07
N PRO A 27 6.27 15.73 4.96
CA PRO A 27 7.68 15.40 4.76
C PRO A 27 7.86 13.89 4.82
N SER A 28 8.81 13.37 4.04
CA SER A 28 9.13 11.94 4.03
C SER A 28 9.95 11.51 5.26
N ASP A 29 9.38 11.71 6.46
CA ASP A 29 10.00 11.40 7.75
C ASP A 29 9.36 10.16 8.38
N PHE A 30 10.15 9.09 8.48
CA PHE A 30 9.72 7.80 9.02
C PHE A 30 9.16 7.91 10.45
N ARG A 31 9.68 8.84 11.26
CA ARG A 31 9.28 9.00 12.67
C ARG A 31 7.87 9.56 12.81
N GLN A 32 7.32 10.14 11.75
CA GLN A 32 6.04 10.85 11.77
C GLN A 32 4.91 10.08 11.06
N ILE A 33 5.18 8.89 10.49
CA ILE A 33 4.18 8.09 9.76
C ILE A 33 2.89 7.91 10.58
N ARG A 34 3.01 7.50 11.85
CA ARG A 34 1.86 7.31 12.75
C ARG A 34 1.01 8.58 12.88
N TYR A 35 1.65 9.74 13.00
CA TYR A 35 0.99 11.03 13.11
C TYR A 35 0.26 11.40 11.81
N PHE A 36 0.89 11.21 10.66
CA PHE A 36 0.28 11.44 9.35
C PHE A 36 -0.94 10.54 9.11
N THR A 37 -0.84 9.25 9.47
CA THR A 37 -1.95 8.30 9.41
C THR A 37 -3.15 8.79 10.23
N LEU A 38 -2.94 9.24 11.47
CA LEU A 38 -4.03 9.77 12.31
C LEU A 38 -4.69 11.01 11.73
N LEU A 39 -3.89 11.89 11.12
CA LEU A 39 -4.40 13.10 10.46
C LEU A 39 -5.33 12.81 9.28
N ILE A 40 -5.20 11.65 8.65
CA ILE A 40 -6.07 11.18 7.57
C ILE A 40 -7.27 10.44 8.18
N VAL A 41 -7.04 9.46 9.05
CA VAL A 41 -8.08 8.62 9.68
C VAL A 41 -9.10 9.44 10.46
N GLN A 42 -8.73 10.58 11.03
CA GLN A 42 -9.68 11.45 11.74
C GLN A 42 -10.84 11.94 10.86
N SER A 43 -10.64 12.02 9.53
CA SER A 43 -11.67 12.42 8.56
C SER A 43 -12.61 11.27 8.17
N ALA A 44 -12.31 10.03 8.58
CA ALA A 44 -13.13 8.88 8.27
C ALA A 44 -14.43 8.86 9.12
N PRO A 45 -15.58 8.50 8.53
CA PRO A 45 -16.82 8.34 9.27
C PRO A 45 -16.74 7.08 10.16
N LEU A 46 -17.55 7.05 11.23
CA LEU A 46 -17.43 6.04 12.31
C LEU A 46 -17.56 4.61 11.79
N GLU A 47 -18.41 4.41 10.77
CA GLU A 47 -18.74 3.13 10.14
C GLU A 47 -17.51 2.39 9.59
N ILE A 48 -16.52 3.12 9.10
CA ILE A 48 -15.26 2.53 8.58
C ILE A 48 -14.08 2.75 9.53
N LYS A 49 -14.24 3.63 10.53
CA LYS A 49 -13.17 4.04 11.45
C LYS A 49 -12.92 3.05 12.59
N GLU A 50 -13.95 2.31 13.00
CA GLU A 50 -13.82 1.26 14.04
C GLU A 50 -12.98 0.06 13.57
N ILE A 51 -12.63 0.02 12.29
CA ILE A 51 -11.81 -1.01 11.70
C ILE A 51 -10.34 -0.62 11.92
N ASN A 52 -9.67 -1.20 12.92
CA ASN A 52 -8.21 -1.07 13.13
C ASN A 52 -7.40 -1.31 11.83
N LEU A 53 -7.97 -2.11 10.92
CA LEU A 53 -7.41 -2.37 9.61
C LEU A 53 -7.24 -1.09 8.77
N LEU A 54 -8.17 -0.12 8.82
CA LEU A 54 -8.07 1.10 8.01
C LEU A 54 -6.83 1.92 8.37
N GLU A 55 -6.61 2.13 9.67
CA GLU A 55 -5.41 2.81 10.18
C GLU A 55 -4.15 2.05 9.75
N GLN A 56 -4.14 0.72 9.93
CA GLN A 56 -3.02 -0.12 9.55
C GLN A 56 -2.72 -0.02 8.04
N GLN A 57 -3.73 -0.11 7.17
CA GLN A 57 -3.55 -0.01 5.71
C GLN A 57 -2.99 1.35 5.32
N ILE A 58 -3.58 2.45 5.82
CA ILE A 58 -3.08 3.80 5.53
C ILE A 58 -1.64 3.96 6.01
N SER A 59 -1.32 3.46 7.21
CA SER A 59 0.04 3.52 7.75
C SER A 59 1.04 2.74 6.88
N GLU A 60 0.67 1.58 6.36
CA GLU A 60 1.53 0.78 5.50
C GLU A 60 1.78 1.47 4.15
N VAL A 61 0.76 2.04 3.51
CA VAL A 61 0.95 2.75 2.23
C VAL A 61 1.82 3.99 2.40
N ILE A 62 1.59 4.80 3.45
CA ILE A 62 2.44 5.96 3.74
C ILE A 62 3.87 5.52 4.06
N LYS A 63 4.05 4.44 4.83
CA LYS A 63 5.38 3.89 5.12
C LYS A 63 6.10 3.49 3.84
N ASN A 64 5.42 2.86 2.88
CA ASN A 64 6.02 2.48 1.60
C ASN A 64 6.53 3.70 0.82
N ALA A 65 5.70 4.74 0.71
CA ALA A 65 6.08 6.00 0.08
C ALA A 65 7.30 6.64 0.77
N VAL A 66 7.31 6.70 2.10
CA VAL A 66 8.42 7.29 2.88
C VAL A 66 9.70 6.48 2.76
N LYS A 67 9.63 5.18 3.05
CA LYS A 67 10.80 4.32 3.21
C LYS A 67 11.34 3.81 1.88
N HIS A 68 10.46 3.32 1.01
CA HIS A 68 10.85 2.64 -0.22
C HIS A 68 10.87 3.58 -1.43
N GLY A 69 9.89 4.49 -1.53
CA GLY A 69 9.84 5.50 -2.58
C GLY A 69 10.89 6.60 -2.38
N ASN A 70 10.77 7.31 -1.26
CA ASN A 70 11.60 8.48 -0.94
C ASN A 70 12.88 8.18 -0.16
N ASN A 71 13.12 6.93 0.26
CA ASN A 71 14.30 6.53 1.04
C ASN A 71 14.51 7.36 2.33
N CYS A 72 13.42 7.78 2.98
CA CYS A 72 13.43 8.61 4.19
C CYS A 72 14.12 9.99 4.02
N ASP A 73 14.22 10.51 2.79
CA ASP A 73 14.75 11.85 2.54
C ASP A 73 13.74 12.91 2.97
N ILE A 74 14.02 13.62 4.07
CA ILE A 74 13.09 14.60 4.64
C ILE A 74 12.78 15.78 3.70
N ASN A 75 13.63 16.01 2.70
CA ASN A 75 13.44 17.07 1.72
C ASN A 75 12.41 16.68 0.67
N LYS A 76 12.14 15.38 0.52
CA LYS A 76 11.08 14.85 -0.33
C LYS A 76 9.73 14.86 0.36
N LYS A 77 8.69 14.86 -0.46
CA LYS A 77 7.28 14.92 -0.05
C LYS A 77 6.57 13.60 -0.32
N VAL A 78 5.62 13.30 0.55
CA VAL A 78 4.59 12.30 0.31
C VAL A 78 3.28 13.04 0.16
N HIS A 79 2.65 12.85 -0.99
CA HIS A 79 1.38 13.46 -1.34
C HIS A 79 0.26 12.46 -1.12
N VAL A 80 -0.77 12.85 -0.38
CA VAL A 80 -1.90 11.97 -0.06
C VAL A 80 -3.20 12.62 -0.45
N TRP A 81 -3.94 11.95 -1.34
CA TRP A 81 -5.34 12.25 -1.65
C TRP A 81 -6.22 11.20 -0.99
N TYR A 82 -7.31 11.62 -0.37
CA TYR A 82 -8.22 10.68 0.27
C TYR A 82 -9.67 11.14 0.21
N SER A 83 -10.57 10.18 0.08
CA SER A 83 -12.02 10.36 0.19
C SER A 83 -12.63 9.21 0.97
N PHE A 84 -13.52 9.53 1.89
CA PHE A 84 -14.19 8.56 2.73
C PHE A 84 -15.71 8.69 2.59
N SER A 85 -16.38 7.55 2.54
CA SER A 85 -17.82 7.42 2.71
C SER A 85 -18.11 6.36 3.77
N PRO A 86 -19.36 6.22 4.25
CA PRO A 86 -19.71 5.18 5.22
C PRO A 86 -19.43 3.74 4.75
N SER A 87 -19.17 3.52 3.45
CA SER A 87 -18.92 2.19 2.88
C SER A 87 -17.62 2.06 2.08
N HIS A 88 -16.90 3.16 1.82
CA HIS A 88 -15.70 3.15 0.97
C HIS A 88 -14.61 4.05 1.52
N ALA A 89 -13.37 3.57 1.41
CA ALA A 89 -12.16 4.34 1.60
C ALA A 89 -11.35 4.35 0.31
N HIS A 90 -11.12 5.53 -0.25
CA HIS A 90 -10.26 5.70 -1.42
C HIS A 90 -9.09 6.59 -1.01
N ILE A 91 -7.88 6.04 -1.06
CA ILE A 91 -6.65 6.75 -0.73
C ILE A 91 -5.66 6.57 -1.88
N ILE A 92 -5.04 7.65 -2.31
CA ILE A 92 -3.94 7.67 -3.26
C ILE A 92 -2.74 8.27 -2.54
N VAL A 93 -1.61 7.56 -2.52
CA VAL A 93 -0.35 8.03 -1.97
C VAL A 93 0.67 8.07 -3.09
N GLU A 94 1.34 9.20 -3.25
CA GLU A 94 2.37 9.43 -4.26
C GLU A 94 3.66 9.90 -3.57
N ASP A 95 4.76 9.26 -3.95
CA ASP A 95 6.13 9.63 -3.57
C ASP A 95 6.91 10.19 -4.77
N GLU A 96 8.08 10.76 -4.50
CA GLU A 96 8.98 11.34 -5.51
C GLU A 96 10.14 10.38 -5.85
N GLY A 97 9.89 9.08 -5.70
CA GLY A 97 10.81 8.01 -6.05
C GLY A 97 10.77 7.65 -7.54
N GLU A 98 11.53 6.61 -7.90
CA GLU A 98 11.61 6.14 -9.28
C GLU A 98 10.44 5.24 -9.70
N GLY A 99 9.49 5.00 -8.80
CA GLY A 99 8.37 4.07 -8.97
C GLY A 99 8.75 2.60 -8.78
N PHE A 100 7.73 1.73 -8.82
CA PHE A 100 7.87 0.30 -8.56
C PHE A 100 8.49 -0.44 -9.77
N LYS A 101 9.71 -0.98 -9.61
CA LYS A 101 10.46 -1.63 -10.71
C LYS A 101 10.22 -3.15 -10.83
N ASP A 102 9.73 -3.78 -9.77
CA ASP A 102 9.66 -5.24 -9.66
C ASP A 102 8.22 -5.79 -9.82
N LEU A 103 7.34 -5.08 -10.56
CA LEU A 103 5.93 -5.47 -10.74
C LEU A 103 5.77 -6.93 -11.21
N GLU A 104 6.54 -7.33 -12.23
CA GLU A 104 6.44 -8.68 -12.79
C GLU A 104 6.84 -9.77 -11.79
N LYS A 105 7.90 -9.53 -10.99
CA LYS A 105 8.32 -10.47 -9.93
C LYS A 105 7.24 -10.61 -8.88
N TRP A 106 6.53 -9.52 -8.59
CA TRP A 106 5.42 -9.52 -7.63
C TRP A 106 4.21 -10.27 -8.18
N ASN A 107 3.86 -10.06 -9.45
CA ASN A 107 2.82 -10.80 -10.14
C ASN A 107 3.14 -12.30 -10.17
N GLU A 108 4.38 -12.68 -10.48
CA GLU A 108 4.83 -14.07 -10.44
C GLU A 108 4.72 -14.69 -9.03
N PHE A 109 5.17 -13.96 -8.01
CA PHE A 109 5.04 -14.36 -6.61
C PHE A 109 3.58 -14.60 -6.23
N ASN A 110 2.68 -13.68 -6.59
CA ASN A 110 1.26 -13.81 -6.27
C ASN A 110 0.58 -14.95 -7.03
N ARG A 111 0.91 -15.16 -8.32
CA ARG A 111 0.43 -16.31 -9.10
C ARG A 111 0.78 -17.62 -8.40
N LYS A 112 2.06 -17.82 -8.05
CA LYS A 112 2.54 -19.01 -7.34
C LYS A 112 1.87 -19.20 -5.97
N ARG A 113 1.68 -18.11 -5.22
CA ARG A 113 0.97 -18.13 -3.93
C ARG A 113 -0.48 -18.63 -4.09
N ILE A 114 -1.21 -18.11 -5.07
CA ILE A 114 -2.60 -18.48 -5.33
C ILE A 114 -2.69 -19.93 -5.85
N ASP A 115 -1.75 -20.35 -6.71
CA ASP A 115 -1.68 -21.74 -7.17
C ASP A 115 -1.47 -22.71 -6.00
N CYS A 116 -0.61 -22.36 -5.03
CA CYS A 116 -0.41 -23.17 -3.82
C CYS A 116 -1.70 -23.25 -2.98
N LEU A 117 -2.40 -22.14 -2.82
CA LEU A 117 -3.68 -22.09 -2.09
C LEU A 117 -4.77 -22.93 -2.77
N HIS A 118 -4.91 -22.80 -4.09
CA HIS A 118 -5.89 -23.55 -4.88
C HIS A 118 -5.65 -25.06 -4.80
N ASN A 119 -4.38 -25.48 -4.83
CA ASN A 119 -4.00 -26.88 -4.77
C ASN A 119 -3.82 -27.40 -3.33
N SER A 120 -4.10 -26.59 -2.31
CA SER A 120 -3.87 -26.92 -0.89
C SER A 120 -2.43 -27.39 -0.59
N ASN A 121 -1.45 -26.90 -1.35
CA ASN A 121 -0.04 -27.21 -1.14
C ASN A 121 0.55 -26.28 -0.06
N PHE A 122 0.23 -26.58 1.19
CA PHE A 122 0.62 -25.75 2.33
C PHE A 122 2.13 -25.79 2.62
N GLU A 123 2.83 -26.86 2.23
CA GLU A 123 4.28 -26.96 2.36
C GLU A 123 4.96 -25.90 1.49
N GLU A 124 4.63 -25.87 0.19
CA GLU A 124 5.18 -24.89 -0.74
C GLU A 124 4.69 -23.47 -0.47
N LEU A 125 3.45 -23.31 0.05
CA LEU A 125 2.90 -22.01 0.44
C LEU A 125 3.79 -21.27 1.45
N THR A 126 4.54 -21.98 2.29
CA THR A 126 5.48 -21.36 3.25
C THR A 126 6.51 -20.46 2.58
N ASN A 127 6.92 -20.77 1.33
CA ASN A 127 7.83 -19.97 0.53
C ASN A 127 7.20 -18.66 0.00
N TYR A 128 5.86 -18.54 0.04
CA TYR A 128 5.09 -17.42 -0.50
C TYR A 128 4.26 -16.68 0.57
N VAL A 129 4.67 -16.77 1.84
CA VAL A 129 4.01 -16.04 2.94
C VAL A 129 4.32 -14.55 2.92
N SER A 130 5.49 -14.17 2.39
CA SER A 130 5.98 -12.80 2.40
C SER A 130 6.94 -12.54 1.23
N PHE A 131 6.67 -11.50 0.44
CA PHE A 131 7.60 -11.05 -0.59
C PHE A 131 8.69 -10.16 0.03
N ARG A 132 9.94 -10.63 0.04
CA ARG A 132 11.10 -9.88 0.56
C ARG A 132 12.17 -9.74 -0.51
N THR A 133 12.87 -8.61 -0.48
CA THR A 133 14.06 -8.35 -1.32
C THR A 133 15.28 -8.14 -0.43
N LYS A 134 16.46 -7.96 -1.03
CA LYS A 134 17.69 -7.62 -0.29
C LYS A 134 17.60 -6.31 0.51
N LYS A 135 16.65 -5.43 0.17
CA LYS A 135 16.40 -4.16 0.87
C LYS A 135 15.34 -4.29 1.98
N SER A 136 14.69 -5.44 2.11
CA SER A 136 13.67 -5.65 3.13
C SER A 136 14.29 -5.85 4.51
N ASP A 137 13.65 -5.30 5.53
CA ASP A 137 14.02 -5.45 6.94
C ASP A 137 12.82 -5.90 7.80
N ASP A 138 12.97 -5.91 9.12
CA ASP A 138 11.96 -6.39 10.07
C ASP A 138 10.78 -5.43 10.24
N GLN A 139 10.87 -4.21 9.70
CA GLN A 139 9.79 -3.23 9.67
C GLN A 139 8.91 -3.39 8.41
N ASP A 140 9.28 -4.30 7.50
CA ASP A 140 8.49 -4.65 6.33
C ASP A 140 7.59 -5.85 6.61
N GLY A 141 6.28 -5.66 6.57
CA GLY A 141 5.30 -6.71 6.90
C GLY A 141 5.19 -7.83 5.85
N GLY A 142 6.05 -7.86 4.81
CA GLY A 142 6.09 -8.92 3.79
C GLY A 142 4.92 -8.97 2.81
N ASN A 143 3.79 -8.38 3.22
CA ASN A 143 2.52 -8.24 2.53
C ASN A 143 2.27 -6.77 2.14
N ALA A 144 3.34 -5.98 2.01
CA ALA A 144 3.30 -4.52 1.89
C ALA A 144 2.55 -4.00 0.64
N LEU A 145 2.08 -4.88 -0.25
CA LEU A 145 1.31 -4.55 -1.44
C LEU A 145 -0.18 -4.96 -1.35
N PHE A 146 -0.64 -5.49 -0.21
CA PHE A 146 -2.06 -5.82 0.00
C PHE A 146 -2.96 -4.60 0.26
N ALA A 147 -2.45 -3.38 0.07
CA ALA A 147 -3.24 -2.17 0.01
C ALA A 147 -3.46 -1.78 -1.47
N ALA A 148 -4.26 -2.58 -2.18
CA ALA A 148 -4.84 -2.27 -3.48
C ALA A 148 -6.24 -2.89 -3.56
#